data_AF-A0A951B775-F1
#
_entry.id   AF-A0A951B775-F1
#
_cell.length_a   1.000
_cell.length_b   1.000
_cell.length_c   1.000
_cell.angle_alpha   90.00
_cell.angle_beta   90.00
_cell.angle_gamma   90.00
#
_symmetry.space_group_name_H-M   'P 1'
#
loop_
_entity.id
_entity.type
_entity.pdbx_description
1 polymer ?
#
loop_
_entity_poly.entity_id
_entity_poly.type
_entity_poly.pdbx_seq_one_letter_code
_entity_poly.pdbx_strand_id
1 'polypeptide(L)'
;ALGYDLNTVEFACEDGVPYAIDFMNPAPDADYNSVGHDNFNWIVNNVADLCISKAQSNQGTATDLRFSTFLNGGSLQPQAAPKAART
;
A
#
# COMPACT_ATOMS: atom_id res chain seq x y z
N ALA A 1 2.39 6.71 3.44
CA ALA A 1 3.69 7.06 2.83
C ALA A 1 3.69 6.85 1.32
N LEU A 2 3.36 5.65 0.80
CA LEU A 2 3.44 5.35 -0.65
C LEU A 2 2.08 5.19 -1.35
N GLY A 3 1.01 4.99 -0.59
CA GLY A 3 -0.35 5.06 -1.12
C GLY A 3 -0.87 3.80 -1.80
N TYR A 4 -0.26 2.65 -1.50
CA TYR A 4 -0.80 1.34 -1.82
C TYR A 4 -1.93 0.96 -0.88
N ASP A 5 -2.93 0.23 -1.41
CA ASP A 5 -3.95 -0.41 -0.58
C ASP A 5 -3.41 -1.68 0.11
N LEU A 6 -2.47 -2.36 -0.54
CA LEU A 6 -1.78 -3.55 -0.07
C LEU A 6 -0.33 -3.51 -0.56
N ASN A 7 0.62 -3.86 0.30
CA ASN A 7 2.05 -3.86 -0.01
C ASN A 7 2.76 -4.85 0.88
N THR A 8 3.83 -5.47 0.38
CA THR A 8 4.82 -6.14 1.22
C THR A 8 5.99 -5.22 1.51
N VAL A 9 6.55 -5.37 2.71
CA VAL A 9 7.75 -4.66 3.11
C VAL A 9 8.71 -5.66 3.71
N GLU A 10 9.90 -5.71 3.16
CA GLU A 10 10.98 -6.59 3.58
C GLU A 10 12.06 -5.78 4.29
N PHE A 11 12.57 -6.37 5.37
CA PHE A 11 13.64 -5.78 6.16
C PHE A 11 14.79 -6.76 6.32
N ALA A 12 16.01 -6.26 6.11
CA ALA A 12 17.21 -6.90 6.64
C ALA A 12 17.48 -6.34 8.04
N CYS A 13 17.84 -7.20 8.99
CA CYS A 13 18.14 -6.78 10.36
C CYS A 13 19.61 -7.05 10.69
N GLU A 14 20.34 -6.01 11.10
CA GLU A 14 21.73 -6.09 11.56
C GLU A 14 21.84 -5.39 12.92
N ASP A 15 22.38 -6.07 13.93
CA ASP A 15 22.51 -5.58 15.32
C ASP A 15 21.21 -4.99 15.91
N GLY A 16 20.07 -5.58 15.54
CA GLY A 16 18.74 -5.11 15.98
C GLY A 16 18.22 -3.87 15.25
N VAL A 17 18.94 -3.37 14.25
CA VAL A 17 18.52 -2.26 13.39
C VAL A 17 17.88 -2.81 12.12
N PRO A 18 16.61 -2.48 11.81
CA PRO A 18 15.95 -2.89 10.58
C PRO A 18 16.27 -1.92 9.43
N TYR A 19 16.60 -2.49 8.27
CA TYR A 19 16.84 -1.78 7.01
C TYR A 19 15.82 -2.24 6.00
N ALA A 20 14.98 -1.32 5.50
CA ALA A 20 14.02 -1.65 4.46
C ALA A 20 14.78 -1.98 3.17
N ILE A 21 14.57 -3.20 2.64
CA ILE A 21 15.25 -3.68 1.43
C ILE A 21 14.29 -3.80 0.24
N ASP A 22 13.02 -4.03 0.50
CA ASP A 22 11.94 -3.89 -0.47
C ASP A 22 10.73 -3.28 0.22
N PHE A 23 10.16 -2.26 -0.40
CA PHE A 23 8.94 -1.59 0.06
C PHE A 23 8.06 -1.15 -1.11
N MET A 24 8.34 -1.67 -2.31
CA MET A 24 7.69 -1.29 -3.56
C MET A 24 7.02 -2.48 -4.24
N ASN A 25 6.62 -3.50 -3.47
CA ASN A 25 5.96 -4.70 -3.97
C ASN A 25 4.44 -4.71 -3.65
N PRO A 26 3.59 -4.16 -4.55
CA PRO A 26 2.15 -4.08 -4.36
C PRO A 26 1.41 -5.41 -4.55
N ALA A 27 2.14 -6.49 -4.86
CA ALA A 27 1.59 -7.83 -5.01
C ALA A 27 2.33 -8.76 -4.03
N PRO A 28 1.88 -8.83 -2.76
CA PRO A 28 2.47 -9.72 -1.77
C PRO A 28 2.49 -11.16 -2.28
N ASP A 29 3.64 -11.84 -2.15
CA ASP A 29 3.62 -13.28 -2.10
C ASP A 29 3.13 -13.70 -0.70
N ALA A 30 1.83 -13.93 -0.61
CA ALA A 30 1.15 -14.36 0.60
C ALA A 30 0.73 -15.83 0.51
N ASP A 31 1.55 -16.68 -0.12
CA ASP A 31 1.28 -18.12 -0.16
C ASP A 31 1.14 -18.71 1.25
N TYR A 32 0.21 -19.66 1.39
CA TYR A 32 -0.10 -20.33 2.65
C TYR A 32 1.14 -20.92 3.33
N ASN A 33 2.05 -21.53 2.56
CA ASN A 33 3.25 -22.16 3.10
C ASN A 33 4.31 -21.14 3.51
N SER A 34 4.26 -19.93 2.96
CA SER A 34 5.17 -18.84 3.27
C SER A 34 4.74 -18.08 4.54
N VAL A 35 3.46 -17.68 4.61
CA VAL A 35 2.96 -16.81 5.71
C VAL A 35 2.32 -17.59 6.86
N GLY A 36 1.96 -18.86 6.64
CA GLY A 36 1.28 -19.69 7.62
C GLY A 36 -0.23 -19.43 7.71
N HIS A 37 -0.95 -20.36 8.35
CA HIS A 37 -2.41 -20.42 8.35
C HIS A 37 -3.10 -19.14 8.84
N ASP A 38 -2.69 -18.60 9.98
CA ASP A 38 -3.40 -17.48 10.60
C ASP A 38 -3.22 -16.19 9.81
N ASN A 39 -2.01 -15.94 9.30
CA ASN A 39 -1.72 -14.79 8.45
C ASN A 39 -2.39 -14.91 7.08
N PHE A 40 -2.43 -16.13 6.52
CA PHE A 40 -3.13 -16.41 5.27
C PHE A 40 -4.64 -16.12 5.41
N ASN A 41 -5.28 -16.62 6.46
CA ASN A 41 -6.69 -16.34 6.70
C ASN A 41 -6.93 -14.86 6.94
N TRP A 42 -6.04 -14.18 7.68
CA TRP A 42 -6.15 -12.75 7.92
C TRP A 42 -6.08 -11.96 6.61
N ILE A 43 -5.10 -12.23 5.74
CA ILE A 43 -4.91 -11.45 4.51
C ILE A 43 -6.08 -11.67 3.55
N VAL A 44 -6.54 -12.91 3.39
CA VAL A 44 -7.67 -13.23 2.51
C VAL A 44 -8.93 -12.49 2.96
N ASN A 45 -9.26 -12.54 4.26
CA ASN A 45 -10.46 -11.89 4.79
C ASN A 45 -10.40 -10.37 4.63
N ASN A 46 -9.29 -9.73 5.00
CA ASN A 46 -9.18 -8.27 4.93
C ASN A 46 -9.16 -7.75 3.48
N VAL A 47 -8.49 -8.46 2.57
CA VAL A 47 -8.46 -8.07 1.15
C VAL A 47 -9.83 -8.29 0.50
N ALA A 48 -10.56 -9.35 0.89
CA ALA A 48 -11.93 -9.56 0.44
C ALA A 48 -12.87 -8.44 0.92
N ASP A 49 -12.83 -8.09 2.20
CA ASP A 49 -13.63 -7.00 2.77
C ASP A 49 -13.32 -5.66 2.10
N LEU A 50 -12.05 -5.37 1.85
CA LEU A 50 -11.62 -4.19 1.09
C LEU A 50 -12.21 -4.17 -0.32
N CYS A 51 -12.12 -5.30 -1.05
CA CYS A 51 -12.67 -5.41 -2.40
C CYS A 51 -14.19 -5.18 -2.42
N ILE A 52 -14.92 -5.77 -1.47
CA ILE A 52 -16.38 -5.61 -1.34
C ILE A 52 -16.72 -4.15 -1.04
N SER A 53 -16.04 -3.53 -0.08
CA SER A 53 -16.24 -2.12 0.27
C SER A 53 -16.01 -1.20 -0.92
N LYS A 54 -14.92 -1.42 -1.68
CA LYS A 54 -14.65 -0.64 -2.91
C LYS A 54 -15.75 -0.82 -3.95
N ALA A 55 -16.21 -2.05 -4.19
CA ALA A 55 -17.30 -2.33 -5.13
C ALA A 55 -18.61 -1.64 -4.74
N GLN A 56 -18.89 -1.51 -3.43
CA GLN A 56 -20.09 -0.85 -2.91
C GLN A 56 -19.96 0.67 -2.78
N SER A 57 -18.75 1.23 -2.85
CA SER A 57 -18.46 2.64 -2.51
C SER A 57 -19.05 3.69 -3.48
N ASN A 58 -19.66 3.27 -4.60
CA ASN A 58 -20.12 4.14 -5.70
C ASN A 58 -19.04 5.08 -6.26
N GLN A 59 -17.76 4.90 -5.91
CA GLN A 59 -16.66 5.75 -6.37
C GLN A 59 -16.28 5.48 -7.84
N GLY A 60 -16.85 4.43 -8.44
CA GLY A 60 -16.53 3.99 -9.80
C GLY A 60 -15.15 3.33 -9.89
N THR A 61 -14.83 2.82 -11.08
CA THR A 61 -13.49 2.29 -11.36
C THR A 61 -12.52 3.45 -11.48
N ALA A 62 -11.35 3.33 -10.83
CA ALA A 62 -10.28 4.31 -10.99
C ALA A 62 -9.91 4.42 -12.48
N THR A 63 -10.07 5.62 -13.05
CA THR A 63 -9.71 5.90 -14.45
C THR A 63 -8.23 6.21 -14.61
N ASP A 64 -7.51 6.40 -13.50
CA ASP A 64 -6.08 6.68 -13.50
C ASP A 64 -5.37 5.98 -12.34
N LEU A 65 -4.16 5.50 -12.57
CA LEU A 65 -3.32 4.86 -11.56
C LEU A 65 -2.51 5.91 -10.80
N ARG A 66 -2.17 5.61 -9.54
CA ARG A 66 -1.53 6.56 -8.64
C ARG A 66 -0.20 7.12 -9.17
N PHE A 67 0.55 6.32 -9.94
CA PHE A 67 1.83 6.72 -10.51
C PHE A 67 1.74 7.21 -11.96
N SER A 68 0.54 7.29 -12.55
CA SER A 68 0.39 7.69 -13.95
C SER A 68 0.96 9.07 -14.24
N THR A 69 0.77 10.05 -13.35
CA THR A 69 1.37 11.39 -13.53
C THR A 69 2.88 11.33 -13.60
N PHE A 70 3.52 10.56 -12.71
CA PHE A 70 4.98 10.37 -12.72
C PHE A 70 5.45 9.68 -14.01
N LEU A 71 4.80 8.60 -14.40
CA LEU A 71 5.14 7.83 -15.61
C LEU A 71 4.91 8.62 -16.90
N ASN A 72 3.90 9.50 -16.91
CA ASN A 72 3.57 10.35 -18.05
C ASN A 72 4.37 11.67 -18.09
N GLY A 73 5.37 11.84 -17.20
CA GLY A 73 6.24 13.03 -17.18
C GLY A 73 5.56 14.29 -16.63
N GLY A 74 4.43 14.15 -15.95
CA GLY A 74 3.78 15.25 -15.23
C GLY A 74 4.58 15.67 -14.01
N SER A 75 4.70 16.97 -13.77
CA SER A 75 5.31 17.48 -12.55
C SER A 75 4.36 17.30 -11.37
N LEU A 76 4.75 16.49 -10.39
CA LEU A 76 4.06 16.44 -9.10
C LEU A 76 4.26 17.78 -8.40
N GLN A 77 3.24 18.63 -8.35
CA GLN A 77 3.26 19.81 -7.49
C GLN A 77 3.22 19.34 -6.03
N PRO A 78 4.16 19.76 -5.17
CA PRO A 78 4.09 19.44 -3.76
C PRO A 78 2.77 19.94 -3.18
N GLN A 79 1.98 19.04 -2.60
CA GLN A 79 0.80 19.43 -1.86
C GLN A 79 1.27 20.19 -0.60
N ALA A 80 0.92 21.47 -0.50
CA ALA A 80 1.33 22.30 0.63
C ALA A 80 0.87 21.67 1.94
N ALA A 81 1.79 21.51 2.89
CA ALA A 81 1.47 20.99 4.22
C ALA A 81 0.37 21.87 4.86
N PRO A 82 -0.62 21.27 5.55
CA PRO A 82 -1.62 22.04 6.26
C PRO A 82 -0.92 22.94 7.27
N LYS A 83 -1.19 24.26 7.21
CA LYS A 83 -0.64 25.21 8.18
C LYS A 83 -1.14 24.82 9.56
N ALA A 84 -0.22 24.51 10.46
CA ALA A 84 -0.54 24.29 11.87
C ALA A 84 -1.29 25.52 12.40
N ALA A 85 -2.49 25.30 12.92
CA ALA A 85 -3.23 26.35 13.61
C ALA A 85 -2.44 26.77 14.85
N ARG A 86 -1.97 28.01 14.88
CA ARG A 86 -1.38 28.60 16.08
C ARG A 86 -2.49 28.74 17.12
N THR A 87 -2.31 28.07 18.26
CA THR A 87 -3.09 28.30 19.49
C THR A 87 -2.28 29.18 20.42
#